data_AF-A0A1G6S4P3-F1
#
_entry.id   AF-A0A1G6S4P3-F1
#
_cell.length_a   1.000
_cell.length_b   1.000
_cell.length_c   1.000
_cell.angle_alpha   90.00
_cell.angle_beta   90.00
_cell.angle_gamma   90.00
#
_symmetry.space_group_name_H-M   'P 1'
#
loop_
_entity.id
_entity.type
_entity.pdbx_description
1 polymer ?
#
loop_
_entity_poly.entity_id
_entity_poly.type
_entity_poly.pdbx_seq_one_letter_code
_entity_poly.pdbx_strand_id
1 'polypeptide(L)' 'IALKIVDRAIQVHGGGGVTDDFPLAMAWAHLRALRLADGPDEVHKRTIARQELRKYRDRVPTPAVHNGSPVGV' A
#
# COMPACT_ATOMS: atom_id res chain seq x y z
N ILE A 1 5.84 -4.82 -0.31
CA ILE A 1 6.41 -5.98 0.44
C ILE A 1 7.84 -6.26 0.00
N ALA A 2 8.11 -6.46 -1.30
CA ALA A 2 9.43 -6.77 -1.85
C ALA A 2 10.58 -5.87 -1.33
N LEU A 3 10.41 -4.55 -1.35
CA LEU A 3 11.40 -3.60 -0.81
C LEU A 3 11.85 -3.91 0.62
N LYS A 4 10.91 -4.27 1.52
CA LYS A 4 11.23 -4.62 2.90
C LYS A 4 12.04 -5.91 3.01
N ILE A 5 11.83 -6.85 2.07
CA ILE A 5 12.56 -8.12 2.04
C ILE A 5 14.00 -7.86 1.61
N VAL A 6 14.19 -7.09 0.53
CA VAL A 6 15.54 -6.74 0.05
C VAL A 6 16.30 -5.90 1.07
N ASP A 7 15.62 -4.96 1.72
CA ASP A 7 16.19 -4.16 2.81
C ASP A 7 16.70 -5.02 3.98
N ARG A 8 15.91 -6.01 4.41
CA ARG A 8 16.35 -6.97 5.42
C ARG A 8 17.52 -7.84 4.93
N ALA A 9 17.56 -8.20 3.66
CA ALA A 9 18.68 -8.94 3.09
C ALA A 9 19.96 -8.10 3.10
N ILE A 10 19.89 -6.82 2.75
CA ILE A 10 21.01 -5.86 2.88
C ILE A 10 21.52 -5.85 4.32
N GLN A 11 20.60 -5.71 5.28
CA GLN A 11 20.96 -5.65 6.70
C GLN A 11 21.70 -6.92 7.19
N VAL A 12 21.31 -8.10 6.72
CA VAL A 12 21.98 -9.38 7.06
C VAL A 12 23.38 -9.47 6.46
N HIS A 13 23.60 -8.91 5.27
CA HIS A 13 24.92 -8.90 4.61
C HIS A 13 25.84 -7.78 5.12
N GLY A 14 25.36 -6.91 6.02
CA GLY A 14 26.13 -5.80 6.58
C GLY A 14 26.64 -4.86 5.49
N GLY A 15 27.90 -4.41 5.63
CA GLY A 15 28.53 -3.53 4.66
C GLY A 15 28.57 -4.11 3.24
N GLY A 16 28.71 -5.43 3.08
CA GLY A 16 28.71 -6.08 1.77
C GLY A 16 27.37 -5.92 1.03
N GLY A 17 26.25 -5.84 1.76
CA GLY A 17 24.91 -5.70 1.16
C GLY A 17 24.68 -4.40 0.39
N VAL A 18 25.54 -3.40 0.57
CA VAL A 18 25.48 -2.12 -0.17
C VAL A 18 26.62 -1.96 -1.19
N THR A 19 27.41 -3.02 -1.41
CA THR A 19 28.46 -3.07 -2.45
C THR A 19 27.96 -3.79 -3.69
N ASP A 20 28.82 -3.89 -4.70
CA ASP A 20 28.56 -4.67 -5.92
C ASP A 20 28.83 -6.18 -5.75
N ASP A 21 29.28 -6.63 -4.56
CA ASP A 21 29.49 -8.05 -4.26
C ASP A 21 28.17 -8.84 -4.27
N PHE A 22 27.05 -8.16 -3.98
CA PHE A 22 25.71 -8.71 -4.03
C PHE A 22 24.78 -7.80 -4.82
N PRO A 23 23.81 -8.34 -5.59
CA PRO A 23 22.91 -7.54 -6.41
C PRO A 23 21.84 -6.76 -5.60
N LEU A 24 22.00 -6.65 -4.28
CA LEU A 24 20.98 -6.18 -3.35
C LEU A 24 20.73 -4.67 -3.44
N ALA A 25 21.79 -3.86 -3.53
CA ALA A 25 21.66 -2.40 -3.63
C ALA A 25 20.92 -1.99 -4.92
N MET A 26 21.32 -2.58 -6.05
CA MET A 26 20.65 -2.36 -7.34
C MET A 26 19.20 -2.84 -7.31
N ALA A 27 18.93 -4.02 -6.77
CA ALA A 27 17.57 -4.54 -6.65
C ALA A 27 16.67 -3.63 -5.79
N TRP A 28 17.19 -3.11 -4.68
CA TRP A 28 16.45 -2.16 -3.83
C TRP A 28 16.10 -0.89 -4.59
N ALA A 29 17.06 -0.32 -5.33
CA ALA A 29 16.86 0.89 -6.13
C ALA A 29 15.81 0.68 -7.23
N HIS A 30 15.88 -0.42 -7.96
CA HIS A 30 14.90 -0.76 -8.99
C HIS A 30 13.50 -0.96 -8.41
N LEU A 31 13.38 -1.70 -7.31
CA LEU A 31 12.09 -1.88 -6.63
C LEU A 31 11.52 -0.56 -6.10
N ARG A 32 12.38 0.38 -5.69
CA ARG A 32 11.95 1.73 -5.30
C ARG A 32 11.42 2.55 -6.47
N ALA A 33 12.02 2.41 -7.64
CA ALA A 33 11.53 3.05 -8.86
C ALA A 33 10.16 2.51 -9.29
N LEU A 34 9.92 1.20 -9.14
CA LEU A 34 8.62 0.58 -9.49
C LEU A 34 7.43 1.11 -8.68
N ARG A 35 7.66 1.70 -7.50
CA ARG A 35 6.60 2.40 -6.74
C ARG A 35 6.13 3.70 -7.39
N LEU A 36 6.73 4.09 -8.51
CA LEU A 36 6.43 5.30 -9.27
C LEU A 36 6.10 5.01 -10.75
N ALA A 37 6.72 3.99 -11.35
CA ALA A 37 6.78 3.77 -12.79
C ALA A 37 5.42 3.80 -13.53
N ASP A 38 4.40 3.11 -13.02
CA ASP A 38 3.06 3.04 -13.64
C ASP A 38 2.02 3.91 -12.91
N GLY A 39 2.51 4.94 -12.22
CA GLY A 39 1.74 5.77 -11.30
C GLY A 39 2.15 5.49 -9.85
N PRO A 40 2.36 6.53 -9.03
CA PRO A 40 2.63 6.36 -7.62
C PRO A 40 1.57 5.51 -6.92
N ASP A 41 1.98 4.73 -5.92
CA ASP A 41 1.09 3.86 -5.14
C ASP A 41 -0.20 4.60 -4.67
N GLU A 42 -0.10 5.89 -4.36
CA GLU A 42 -1.22 6.74 -3.93
C GLU A 42 -2.28 6.91 -5.02
N VAL A 43 -1.88 7.01 -6.29
CA VAL A 43 -2.79 7.14 -7.43
C VAL A 43 -3.56 5.84 -7.64
N HIS A 44 -2.88 4.69 -7.52
CA HIS A 44 -3.53 3.38 -7.58
C HIS A 44 -4.51 3.19 -6.41
N LYS A 45 -4.09 3.48 -5.18
CA LYS A 45 -4.95 3.40 -3.99
C LYS A 45 -6.18 4.31 -4.10
N ARG A 46 -6.00 5.54 -4.58
CA ARG A 46 -7.12 6.47 -4.81
C ARG A 46 -8.11 5.94 -5.82
N THR A 47 -7.62 5.35 -6.92
CA THR A 47 -8.46 4.77 -7.96
C THR A 47 -9.28 3.61 -7.40
N ILE A 48 -8.63 2.69 -6.67
CA ILE A 48 -9.31 1.57 -5.98
C ILE A 48 -10.36 2.10 -4.99
N ALA A 49 -9.99 3.06 -4.15
CA ALA A 49 -10.90 3.63 -3.15
C ALA A 49 -12.15 4.27 -3.80
N ARG A 50 -11.98 5.02 -4.90
CA ARG A 50 -13.10 5.61 -5.64
C ARG A 50 -14.01 4.53 -6.22
N GLN A 51 -13.44 3.47 -6.79
CA GLN A 51 -14.21 2.36 -7.34
C GLN A 51 -14.98 1.61 -6.26
N GLU A 52 -14.36 1.40 -5.09
CA GLU A 52 -15.00 0.71 -3.97
C GLU A 52 -16.13 1.55 -3.36
N LEU A 53 -15.89 2.83 -3.08
CA LEU A 53 -16.90 3.73 -2.50
C LEU A 53 -18.11 3.95 -3.41
N ARG A 54 -17.93 3.91 -4.74
CA ARG A 54 -19.06 4.00 -5.68
C ARG A 54 -20.10 2.91 -5.47
N LYS A 55 -19.72 1.71 -5.01
CA LYS A 55 -20.65 0.60 -4.73
C LYS A 55 -21.61 0.89 -3.58
N TYR A 56 -21.23 1.80 -2.68
CA TYR A 56 -22.01 2.13 -1.48
C TYR A 56 -22.70 3.49 -1.57
N ARG A 57 -22.52 4.24 -2.68
CA ARG A 57 -23.00 5.61 -2.81
C ARG A 57 -24.52 5.75 -2.72
N ASP A 58 -25.24 4.71 -3.15
CA ASP A 58 -26.71 4.65 -3.11
C ASP A 58 -27.22 3.69 -2.02
N ARG A 59 -26.31 3.08 -1.25
CA ARG A 59 -26.68 2.27 -0.09
C ARG A 59 -27.07 3.22 1.03
N VAL A 60 -28.37 3.48 1.17
CA VAL A 60 -28.93 4.19 2.33
C VAL A 60 -28.32 3.56 3.58
N PRO A 61 -27.59 4.30 4.42
CA PRO A 61 -27.12 3.78 5.68
C PRO A 61 -28.36 3.34 6.45
N THR A 62 -28.46 2.05 6.77
CA THR A 62 -29.45 1.63 7.77
C THR A 62 -29.15 2.45 9.01
N PRO A 63 -30.09 3.28 9.51
CA PRO A 63 -29.81 4.15 10.63
C PRO A 63 -29.26 3.29 11.77
N ALA A 64 -28.17 3.75 12.39
CA ALA A 64 -27.54 3.03 13.48
C ALA A 64 -28.58 2.84 14.58
N VAL A 65 -28.99 1.58 14.81
CA VAL A 65 -29.93 1.23 15.86
C VAL A 65 -29.14 1.04 17.14
N HIS A 66 -29.28 1.95 18.10
CA HIS A 66 -28.80 1.76 19.47
C HIS A 66 -30.00 1.31 20.33
N ASN A 67 -29.88 0.17 21.01
CA ASN A 67 -30.93 -0.39 21.89
C ASN A 67 -32.33 -0.47 21.23
N GLY A 68 -32.38 -0.82 19.95
CA GLY A 68 -33.64 -1.03 19.22
C GLY A 68 -34.42 0.24 18.87
N SER A 69 -33.88 1.44 19.15
CA SER A 69 -34.51 2.71 18.77
C SER A 69 -33.71 3.39 17.64
N PRO A 70 -34.38 3.87 16.57
CA PRO A 70 -33.71 4.67 15.54
C PRO A 70 -33.19 5.97 16.15
N VAL A 71 -31.90 6.25 16.01
CA VAL A 71 -31.36 7.58 16.31
C VAL A 71 -31.76 8.50 15.15
N GLY A 72 -32.46 9.58 15.49
CA GLY A 72 -33.18 10.46 14.56
C GLY A 72 -32.34 11.03 13.41
N VAL A 73 -33.07 11.27 12.32
CA VAL A 73 -32.68 12.02 11.12
C VAL A 73 -32.38 13.49 11.45
#